data_AF-A0A7Z9WB50-F1
#
_entry.id   AF-A0A7Z9WB50-F1
#
_cell.length_a   1.000
_cell.length_b   1.000
_cell.length_c   1.000
_cell.angle_alpha   90.00
_cell.angle_beta   90.00
_cell.angle_gamma   90.00
#
_symmetry.space_group_name_H-M   'P 1'
#
loop_
_entity.id
_entity.type
_entity.pdbx_description
1 polymer ?
#
loop_
_entity_poly.entity_id
_entity_poly.type
_entity_poly.pdbx_seq_one_letter_code
_entity_poly.pdbx_strand_id
1 'polypeptide(L)'
;MKAHIFREYDIRGVVPEELNKDTVHTLGLALGTYYRQKGVRRISLGRDCRESSPMLFEALSQGLLETGLHVVDIGMVPTPLLYFSL
;
A
#
# COMPACT_ATOMS: atom_id res chain seq x y z
N MET A 1 7.32 -7.45 11.01
CA MET A 1 6.47 -6.26 11.25
C MET A 1 6.01 -6.27 12.70
N LYS A 2 5.89 -5.10 13.35
CA LYS A 2 5.39 -5.01 14.74
C LYS A 2 3.87 -5.11 14.74
N ALA A 3 3.28 -5.98 15.57
CA ALA A 3 1.85 -6.28 15.50
C ALA A 3 0.94 -5.06 15.76
N HIS A 4 1.36 -4.11 16.60
CA HIS A 4 0.54 -2.94 16.96
C HIS A 4 0.32 -1.94 15.83
N ILE A 5 1.04 -2.04 14.71
CA ILE A 5 0.79 -1.18 13.55
C ILE A 5 -0.51 -1.55 12.84
N PHE A 6 -1.01 -2.77 13.02
CA PHE A 6 -2.33 -3.21 12.56
C PHE A 6 -3.37 -2.78 13.59
N ARG A 7 -4.12 -1.73 13.28
CA ARG A 7 -5.14 -1.16 14.15
C ARG A 7 -6.53 -1.63 13.73
N GLU A 8 -7.57 -1.17 14.42
CA GLU A 8 -8.96 -1.59 14.16
C GLU A 8 -9.44 -1.32 12.73
N TYR A 9 -9.00 -0.21 12.11
CA TYR A 9 -9.54 0.24 10.83
C TYR A 9 -8.48 0.47 9.74
N ASP A 10 -7.19 0.48 10.08
CA ASP A 10 -6.10 0.67 9.13
C ASP A 10 -4.74 0.23 9.70
N ILE A 11 -3.68 0.41 8.90
CA ILE A 11 -2.30 0.18 9.29
C ILE A 11 -1.61 1.53 9.51
N ARG A 12 -1.06 1.75 10.71
CA ARG A 12 -0.36 2.98 11.08
C ARG A 12 0.83 2.69 11.97
N GLY A 13 1.99 3.19 11.55
CA GLY A 13 3.23 3.14 12.32
C GLY A 13 4.11 4.36 12.04
N VAL A 14 5.17 4.50 12.83
CA VAL A 14 6.17 5.56 12.69
C VAL A 14 7.21 5.18 11.63
N VAL A 15 7.59 6.13 10.79
CA VAL A 15 8.68 5.99 9.82
C VAL A 15 9.95 6.59 10.44
N PRO A 16 11.14 5.94 10.32
CA PRO A 16 11.42 4.70 9.60
C PRO A 16 11.36 3.41 10.44
N GLU A 17 11.06 3.47 11.73
CA GLU A 17 11.25 2.33 12.65
C GLU A 17 10.21 1.22 12.47
N GLU A 18 9.00 1.57 12.06
CA GLU A 18 7.86 0.65 12.01
C GLU A 18 7.32 0.47 10.60
N LEU A 19 7.26 1.57 9.84
CA LEU A 19 6.97 1.60 8.41
C LEU A 19 8.21 2.06 7.66
N ASN A 20 8.75 1.18 6.83
CA ASN A 20 9.93 1.39 6.01
C ASN A 20 9.82 0.55 4.72
N LYS A 21 10.83 0.65 3.86
CA LYS A 21 10.85 -0.04 2.57
C LYS A 21 10.54 -1.53 2.69
N ASP A 22 11.21 -2.24 3.59
CA ASP A 22 11.08 -3.71 3.69
C ASP A 22 9.74 -4.13 4.27
N THR A 23 9.28 -3.44 5.32
CA THR A 23 7.99 -3.73 5.97
C THR A 23 6.82 -3.41 5.05
N VAL A 24 6.88 -2.32 4.29
CA VAL A 24 5.81 -1.91 3.37
C VAL A 24 5.83 -2.72 2.07
N HIS A 25 7.00 -3.14 1.58
CA HIS A 25 7.10 -4.12 0.49
C HIS A 25 6.45 -5.45 0.88
N THR A 26 6.78 -5.97 2.08
CA THR A 26 6.15 -7.18 2.62
C THR A 26 4.63 -7.03 2.74
N LEU A 27 4.15 -5.84 3.16
CA LEU A 27 2.73 -5.54 3.21
C LEU A 27 2.09 -5.57 1.81
N GLY A 28 2.78 -5.03 0.79
CA GLY A 28 2.33 -5.11 -0.60
C GLY A 28 2.16 -6.54 -1.11
N LEU A 29 3.12 -7.41 -0.82
CA LEU A 29 3.04 -8.84 -1.13
C LEU A 29 1.83 -9.51 -0.44
N ALA A 30 1.62 -9.21 0.84
CA ALA A 30 0.51 -9.77 1.61
C ALA A 30 -0.85 -9.32 1.07
N LEU A 31 -1.03 -8.02 0.84
CA LEU A 31 -2.26 -7.45 0.27
C LEU A 31 -2.51 -7.99 -1.15
N GLY A 32 -1.47 -8.01 -1.98
CA GLY A 32 -1.58 -8.50 -3.35
C GLY A 32 -2.00 -9.96 -3.42
N THR A 33 -1.39 -10.81 -2.60
CA THR A 33 -1.73 -12.23 -2.48
C THR A 33 -3.19 -12.41 -2.04
N TYR A 34 -3.61 -11.68 -1.01
CA TYR A 34 -4.98 -11.71 -0.51
C TYR A 34 -6.02 -11.31 -1.57
N TYR A 35 -5.78 -10.21 -2.27
CA TYR A 35 -6.68 -9.72 -3.32
C TYR A 35 -6.73 -10.66 -4.53
N ARG A 36 -5.60 -11.22 -4.94
CA ARG A 36 -5.51 -12.22 -6.02
C ARG A 36 -6.32 -13.47 -5.71
N GLN A 37 -6.27 -13.97 -4.48
CA GLN A 37 -7.10 -15.11 -4.04
C GLN A 37 -8.60 -14.82 -4.12
N LYS A 38 -8.99 -13.54 -4.04
CA LYS A 38 -10.37 -13.08 -4.23
C LYS A 38 -10.74 -12.75 -5.68
N GLY A 39 -9.88 -13.06 -6.64
CA GLY A 39 -10.11 -12.80 -8.06
C GLY A 39 -9.92 -11.35 -8.50
N VAL A 40 -9.43 -10.47 -7.61
CA VAL A 40 -9.09 -9.08 -7.97
C VAL A 40 -7.86 -9.09 -8.88
N ARG A 41 -7.92 -8.29 -9.94
CA ARG A 41 -6.84 -8.18 -10.95
C ARG A 41 -6.21 -6.80 -11.01
N ARG A 42 -6.93 -5.76 -10.60
CA ARG A 42 -6.54 -4.35 -10.69
C ARG A 42 -6.79 -3.67 -9.35
N ILE A 43 -5.90 -2.77 -8.96
CA ILE A 43 -6.02 -1.97 -7.73
C ILE A 43 -5.54 -0.55 -7.99
N SER A 44 -6.25 0.45 -7.44
CA SER A 44 -5.78 1.83 -7.43
C SER A 44 -4.80 2.04 -6.30
N LEU A 45 -3.71 2.72 -6.59
CA LEU A 45 -2.71 3.11 -5.60
C LEU A 45 -2.49 4.62 -5.67
N GLY A 46 -2.65 5.28 -4.53
CA GLY A 46 -2.45 6.71 -4.37
C GLY A 46 -1.84 7.01 -3.00
N ARG A 47 -1.36 8.24 -2.82
CA ARG A 47 -0.70 8.68 -1.59
C ARG A 47 -1.06 10.12 -1.22
N ASP A 48 -0.84 10.48 0.04
CA ASP A 48 -0.89 11.87 0.49
C ASP A 48 0.47 12.60 0.26
N CYS A 49 0.58 13.81 0.81
CA CYS A 49 1.74 14.69 0.66
C CYS A 49 2.81 14.55 1.77
N ARG A 50 2.84 13.47 2.56
CA ARG A 50 3.91 13.28 3.56
C ARG A 50 5.27 13.06 2.90
N GLU A 51 6.32 13.48 3.59
CA GLU A 51 7.71 13.29 3.13
C GLU A 51 8.07 11.82 2.91
N SER A 52 7.51 10.92 3.72
CA SER A 52 7.73 9.47 3.58
C SER A 52 6.93 8.83 2.44
N SER A 53 5.89 9.50 1.93
CA SER A 53 4.94 8.93 1.00
C SER A 53 5.57 8.44 -0.32
N PRO A 54 6.54 9.14 -0.96
CA PRO A 54 7.20 8.61 -2.16
C PRO A 54 7.90 7.26 -1.93
N MET A 55 8.63 7.11 -0.82
CA MET A 55 9.35 5.87 -0.51
C MET A 55 8.41 4.71 -0.19
N LEU A 56 7.38 4.97 0.64
CA LEU A 56 6.41 3.94 1.00
C LEU A 56 5.54 3.54 -0.18
N PHE A 57 5.19 4.49 -1.05
CA PHE A 57 4.44 4.23 -2.28
C PHE A 57 5.21 3.29 -3.22
N GLU A 58 6.49 3.58 -3.47
CA GLU A 58 7.33 2.72 -4.30
C GLU A 58 7.42 1.30 -3.71
N ALA A 59 7.70 1.19 -2.41
CA ALA A 59 7.78 -0.11 -1.73
C ALA A 59 6.47 -0.91 -1.83
N LEU A 60 5.33 -0.26 -1.58
CA LEU A 60 4.02 -0.89 -1.65
C LEU A 60 3.67 -1.30 -3.08
N SER A 61 3.95 -0.43 -4.05
CA SER A 61 3.71 -0.67 -5.48
C SER A 61 4.49 -1.89 -5.98
N GLN A 62 5.78 -1.98 -5.66
CA GLN A 62 6.62 -3.14 -6.03
C GLN A 62 6.07 -4.44 -5.44
N GLY A 63 5.74 -4.44 -4.13
CA GLY A 63 5.15 -5.62 -3.50
C GLY A 63 3.83 -6.04 -4.15
N LEU A 64 2.96 -5.10 -4.52
CA LEU A 64 1.70 -5.41 -5.22
C LEU A 64 1.95 -5.98 -6.62
N LEU A 65 2.85 -5.39 -7.40
CA LEU A 65 3.19 -5.81 -8.76
C LEU A 65 3.76 -7.24 -8.80
N GLU A 66 4.63 -7.58 -7.83
CA GLU A 66 5.23 -8.92 -7.72
C GLU A 66 4.19 -10.04 -7.53
N THR A 67 3.00 -9.72 -7.00
CA THR A 67 1.89 -10.70 -6.87
C THR A 67 1.12 -10.93 -8.17
N GLY A 68 1.44 -10.20 -9.24
CA GLY A 68 0.70 -10.22 -10.50
C GLY A 68 -0.61 -9.42 -10.47
N LEU A 69 -0.75 -8.47 -9.54
CA LEU A 69 -1.77 -7.42 -9.63
C LEU A 69 -1.34 -6.32 -10.62
N HIS A 70 -2.32 -5.73 -11.29
CA HIS A 70 -2.10 -4.53 -12.08
C HIS A 70 -2.39 -3.29 -11.23
N VAL A 71 -1.35 -2.53 -10.91
CA VAL A 71 -1.44 -1.29 -10.13
C VAL A 71 -1.82 -0.12 -11.05
N VAL A 72 -2.88 0.60 -10.70
CA VAL A 72 -3.25 1.88 -11.31
C VAL A 72 -2.76 2.99 -10.40
N ASP A 73 -1.62 3.58 -10.76
CA ASP A 73 -1.07 4.74 -10.05
C ASP A 73 -1.93 5.98 -10.36
N ILE A 74 -2.55 6.56 -9.33
CA ILE A 74 -3.32 7.80 -9.42
C ILE A 74 -2.60 8.99 -8.77
N GLY A 75 -1.36 8.79 -8.31
CA GLY A 75 -0.47 9.82 -7.81
C GLY A 75 -0.79 10.32 -6.40
N MET A 76 -0.46 11.60 -6.18
CA MET A 76 -0.68 12.29 -4.91
C MET A 76 -2.08 12.90 -4.90
N VAL A 77 -2.99 12.32 -4.12
CA VAL A 77 -4.41 12.66 -4.13
C VAL A 77 -5.02 12.64 -2.73
N PRO A 78 -6.11 13.37 -2.48
CA PRO A 78 -6.90 13.18 -1.27
C PRO A 78 -7.46 11.75 -1.19
N THR A 79 -7.57 11.20 0.02
CA THR A 79 -8.23 9.92 0.29
C THR A 79 -9.59 9.72 -0.40
N PRO A 80 -10.52 10.70 -0.42
CA PRO A 80 -11.80 10.50 -1.12
C PRO A 80 -11.64 10.32 -2.64
N LEU A 81 -10.62 10.91 -3.28
CA LEU A 81 -10.34 10.69 -4.70
C LEU A 81 -9.78 9.29 -4.95
N LEU A 82 -8.94 8.77 -4.03
CA LEU A 82 -8.51 7.38 -4.07
C LEU A 82 -9.70 6.42 -4.01
N TYR A 83 -10.66 6.67 -3.10
CA TYR A 83 -11.88 5.85 -3.00
C TYR A 83 -12.80 5.93 -4.22
N PHE A 84 -12.78 7.05 -4.96
CA PHE A 84 -13.58 7.21 -6.18
C PHE A 84 -12.99 6.49 -7.40
N SER A 85 -11.67 6.22 -7.40
CA SER A 85 -10.91 5.88 -8.61
C SER A 85 -11.20 4.51 -9.26
N LEU A 86 -11.79 3.55 -8.54
CA LEU A 86 -12.15 2.22 -9.02
C LEU A 86 -13.36 1.65 -8.27
#